data_AF-A0A5R2MW04-F1
#
_entry.id   AF-A0A5R2MW04-F1
#
_cell.length_a   1.000
_cell.length_b   1.000
_cell.length_c   1.000
_cell.angle_alpha   90.00
_cell.angle_beta   90.00
_cell.angle_gamma   90.00
#
_symmetry.space_group_name_H-M   'P 1'
#
loop_
_entity.id
_entity.type
_entity.pdbx_description
1 polymer ?
#
loop_
_entity_poly.entity_id
_entity_poly.type
_entity_poly.pdbx_seq_one_letter_code
_entity_poly.pdbx_strand_id
1 'polypeptide(L)'
;QYVTRRLIAPAADGELVPISLLHHRDTPLDGSAPCLLYGYGSYGIAVPAAFNTNWFSLVDRGLVFAIAHVRGGKDKGYGWYDDGKRAQKMNTFTDFIACARHLV
;
A
#
# COMPACT_ATOMS: atom_id res chain seq x y z
N GLN A 1 12.61 11.30 13.53
CA GLN A 1 11.83 12.21 12.64
C GLN A 1 10.71 11.45 11.96
N TYR A 2 10.97 10.30 11.35
CA TYR A 2 9.96 9.53 10.60
C TYR A 2 9.22 8.50 11.45
N VAL A 3 8.00 8.17 11.02
CA VAL A 3 7.15 7.14 11.60
C VAL A 3 6.75 6.18 10.49
N THR A 4 6.91 4.88 10.75
CA THR A 4 6.37 3.81 9.91
C THR A 4 5.20 3.14 10.62
N ARG A 5 4.15 2.80 9.86
CA ARG A 5 3.00 2.05 10.36
C ARG A 5 2.63 0.95 9.38
N ARG A 6 2.05 -0.12 9.90
CA ARG A 6 1.39 -1.14 9.07
C ARG A 6 -0.10 -1.07 9.34
N LEU A 7 -0.85 -0.74 8.29
CA LEU A 7 -2.32 -0.75 8.30
C LEU A 7 -2.81 -1.99 7.56
N ILE A 8 -4.07 -2.35 7.79
CA ILE A 8 -4.72 -3.47 7.14
C ILE A 8 -6.06 -2.98 6.59
N ALA A 9 -6.19 -2.94 5.27
CA ALA A 9 -7.42 -2.54 4.60
C ALA A 9 -8.28 -3.78 4.28
N PRO A 10 -9.56 -3.81 4.68
CA PRO A 10 -10.48 -4.86 4.26
C PRO A 10 -10.91 -4.65 2.80
N ALA A 11 -10.69 -5.64 1.95
CA ALA A 11 -11.21 -5.71 0.60
C ALA A 11 -12.67 -6.21 0.59
N ALA A 12 -13.36 -5.99 -0.54
CA ALA A 12 -14.80 -6.30 -0.66
C ALA A 12 -15.13 -7.79 -0.51
N ASP A 13 -14.17 -8.67 -0.80
CA ASP A 13 -14.29 -10.13 -0.64
C ASP A 13 -13.84 -10.63 0.75
N GLY A 14 -13.62 -9.71 1.70
CA GLY A 14 -13.22 -10.02 3.07
C GLY A 14 -11.72 -10.17 3.26
N GLU A 15 -10.93 -10.07 2.19
CA GLU A 15 -9.49 -10.21 2.26
C GLU A 15 -8.83 -9.02 2.97
N LEU A 16 -7.76 -9.27 3.72
CA LEU A 16 -7.04 -8.25 4.49
C LEU A 16 -5.75 -7.85 3.78
N VAL A 17 -5.79 -6.70 3.11
CA VAL A 17 -4.69 -6.16 2.29
C VAL A 17 -3.76 -5.31 3.15
N PRO A 18 -2.47 -5.67 3.29
CA PRO A 18 -1.54 -4.88 4.08
C PRO A 18 -1.16 -3.56 3.39
N ILE A 19 -0.95 -2.52 4.19
CA ILE A 19 -0.41 -1.24 3.73
C ILE A 19 0.80 -0.89 4.60
N SER A 20 1.94 -0.61 3.98
CA SER A 20 3.08 0.02 4.67
C SER A 20 3.00 1.53 4.49
N LEU A 21 2.98 2.28 5.59
CA LEU A 21 2.86 3.74 5.60
C LEU A 21 4.14 4.36 6.18
N LEU A 22 4.60 5.44 5.56
CA LEU A 22 5.73 6.28 6.00
C LEU A 22 5.29 7.75 6.01
N HIS A 23 5.56 8.45 7.11
CA HIS A 23 5.33 9.89 7.21
C HIS A 23 6.30 10.56 8.21
N HIS A 24 6.38 11.89 8.20
CA HIS A 24 7.13 12.65 9.18
C HIS A 24 6.30 12.70 10.48
N ARG A 25 6.95 12.63 11.64
CA ARG A 25 6.24 12.55 12.94
C ARG A 25 5.33 13.75 13.20
N ASP A 26 5.67 14.89 12.60
CA ASP A 26 4.94 16.15 12.75
C ASP A 26 3.91 16.39 11.63
N THR A 27 3.81 15.48 10.64
CA THR A 27 2.75 15.53 9.62
C THR A 27 1.39 15.24 10.26
N PRO A 28 0.39 16.15 10.16
CA PRO A 28 -0.96 15.90 10.64
C PRO A 28 -1.60 14.71 9.91
N LEU A 29 -2.28 13.82 10.66
CA LEU A 29 -3.03 12.68 10.12
C LEU A 29 -4.53 12.89 10.32
N ASP A 30 -5.02 14.08 9.94
CA ASP A 30 -6.41 14.53 10.07
C ASP A 30 -7.18 14.54 8.73
N GLY A 31 -6.59 13.91 7.69
CA GLY A 31 -7.13 13.88 6.33
C GLY A 31 -6.68 15.04 5.44
N SER A 32 -5.94 16.02 5.96
CA SER A 32 -5.43 17.15 5.17
C SER A 32 -4.12 16.85 4.43
N ALA A 33 -3.35 15.86 4.88
CA ALA A 33 -2.04 15.57 4.33
C ALA A 33 -2.12 14.94 2.93
N PRO A 34 -1.38 15.46 1.92
CA PRO A 34 -1.30 14.83 0.62
C PRO A 34 -0.69 13.43 0.72
N CYS A 35 -1.27 12.45 0.03
CA CYS A 35 -0.81 11.07 0.05
C CYS A 35 -0.37 10.59 -1.34
N LEU A 36 0.78 9.94 -1.40
CA LEU A 36 1.19 9.13 -2.55
C LEU A 36 0.97 7.64 -2.21
N LEU A 37 -0.06 7.05 -2.81
CA LEU A 37 -0.35 5.63 -2.73
C LEU A 37 0.30 4.89 -3.90
N TYR A 38 1.22 3.98 -3.61
CA TYR A 38 1.92 3.14 -4.57
C TYR A 38 1.43 1.69 -4.50
N GLY A 39 1.33 1.02 -5.65
CA GLY A 39 1.01 -0.41 -5.75
C GLY A 39 1.55 -1.01 -7.05
N TYR A 40 1.86 -2.31 -7.03
CA TYR A 40 2.38 -3.04 -8.19
C TYR A 40 1.51 -4.24 -8.58
N GLY A 41 1.42 -5.25 -7.72
CA GLY A 41 0.42 -6.31 -7.82
C GLY A 41 0.52 -7.22 -9.05
N SER A 42 1.70 -7.48 -9.59
CA SER A 42 1.86 -8.36 -10.76
C SER A 42 3.15 -9.21 -10.71
N TYR A 43 3.18 -10.27 -11.53
CA TYR A 43 4.34 -11.16 -11.72
C TYR A 43 4.88 -11.81 -10.43
N GLY A 44 4.09 -11.79 -9.35
CA GLY A 44 4.51 -12.28 -8.04
C GLY A 44 5.61 -11.44 -7.40
N ILE A 45 5.82 -10.19 -7.83
CA ILE A 45 6.80 -9.29 -7.19
C ILE A 45 6.20 -8.81 -5.87
N ALA A 46 6.92 -9.06 -4.77
CA ALA A 46 6.63 -8.47 -3.46
C ALA A 46 7.31 -7.10 -3.38
N VAL A 47 6.59 -6.06 -2.94
CA VAL A 47 7.14 -4.70 -2.87
C VAL A 47 7.82 -4.53 -1.51
N PRO A 48 9.15 -4.47 -1.44
CA PRO A 48 9.81 -4.35 -0.15
C PRO A 48 9.58 -2.97 0.47
N ALA A 49 9.46 -2.94 1.80
CA ALA A 49 9.64 -1.71 2.57
C ALA A 49 11.12 -1.35 2.61
N ALA A 50 11.63 -0.82 1.50
CA ALA A 50 13.04 -0.51 1.29
C ALA A 50 13.35 0.98 1.53
N PHE A 51 14.63 1.29 1.70
CA PHE A 51 15.08 2.68 1.73
C PHE A 51 15.05 3.29 0.32
N ASN A 52 14.45 4.48 0.17
CA ASN A 52 14.41 5.21 -1.09
C ASN A 52 14.39 6.72 -0.80
N THR A 53 15.43 7.43 -1.23
CA THR A 53 15.60 8.88 -1.00
C THR A 53 14.46 9.71 -1.57
N ASN A 54 13.83 9.28 -2.66
CA ASN A 54 12.70 9.99 -3.25
C ASN A 54 11.49 9.99 -2.31
N TRP A 55 11.25 8.92 -1.55
CA TRP A 55 10.14 8.86 -0.59
C TRP A 55 10.39 9.79 0.59
N PHE A 56 11.63 9.88 1.08
CA PHE A 56 11.99 10.82 2.14
C PHE A 56 11.80 12.28 1.71
N SER A 57 12.21 12.64 0.48
CA SER A 57 11.99 13.99 -0.04
C SER A 57 10.50 14.39 -0.05
N LEU A 58 9.59 13.45 -0.35
CA LEU A 58 8.15 13.70 -0.28
C LEU A 58 7.68 13.85 1.17
N VAL A 59 8.11 12.94 2.04
CA VAL A 59 7.70 12.89 3.44
C VAL A 59 8.17 14.13 4.22
N ASP A 60 9.37 14.63 3.92
CA ASP A 60 9.91 15.88 4.48
C ASP A 60 9.06 17.11 4.11
N ARG A 61 8.33 17.04 2.97
CA ARG A 61 7.41 18.09 2.50
C ARG A 61 6.00 17.92 3.06
N GLY A 62 5.80 17.03 4.02
CA GLY A 62 4.52 16.80 4.69
C GLY A 62 3.62 15.79 3.99
N LEU A 63 4.12 15.02 3.01
CA LEU A 63 3.33 13.95 2.38
C LEU A 63 3.32 12.69 3.26
N VAL A 64 2.26 11.91 3.10
CA VAL A 64 2.21 10.51 3.52
C VAL A 64 2.54 9.63 2.32
N PHE A 65 3.51 8.73 2.46
CA PHE A 65 3.79 7.71 1.46
C PHE A 65 3.23 6.36 1.91
N ALA A 66 2.49 5.69 1.05
CA ALA A 66 1.86 4.40 1.34
C ALA A 66 2.12 3.38 0.24
N ILE A 67 2.45 2.15 0.61
CA ILE A 67 2.57 1.01 -0.29
C ILE A 67 1.40 0.06 -0.02
N ALA A 68 0.53 -0.14 -1.01
CA ALA A 68 -0.51 -1.16 -0.99
C ALA A 68 0.05 -2.49 -1.48
N HIS A 69 0.09 -3.49 -0.58
CA HIS A 69 0.59 -4.84 -0.86
C HIS A 69 -0.51 -5.72 -1.47
N VAL A 70 -1.06 -5.26 -2.60
CA VAL A 70 -2.21 -5.85 -3.30
C VAL A 70 -1.93 -7.24 -3.88
N ARG A 71 -2.99 -8.03 -4.12
CA ARG A 71 -2.88 -9.34 -4.79
C ARG A 71 -2.24 -9.25 -6.17
N GLY A 72 -1.62 -10.37 -6.56
CA GLY A 72 -0.79 -10.49 -7.77
C GLY A 72 0.70 -10.24 -7.50
N GLY A 73 1.04 -9.73 -6.32
CA GLY A 73 2.37 -9.85 -5.70
C GLY A 73 2.52 -11.17 -4.91
N LYS A 74 3.57 -11.29 -4.10
CA LYS A 74 3.79 -12.46 -3.21
C LYS A 74 3.94 -12.09 -1.73
N ASP A 75 3.48 -10.91 -1.34
CA ASP A 75 3.59 -10.40 0.03
C ASP A 75 2.89 -11.29 1.08
N LYS A 76 1.93 -12.13 0.65
CA LYS A 76 1.29 -13.18 1.47
C LYS A 76 1.47 -14.59 0.89
N GLY A 77 2.59 -14.83 0.22
CA GLY A 77 2.91 -16.13 -0.38
C GLY A 77 2.33 -16.35 -1.78
N TYR A 78 2.42 -17.58 -2.28
CA TYR A 78 2.06 -17.90 -3.67
C TYR A 78 0.55 -17.82 -3.96
N GLY A 79 -0.31 -18.16 -3.00
CA GLY A 79 -1.76 -17.99 -3.13
C GLY A 79 -2.16 -16.53 -3.42
N TRP A 80 -1.46 -15.59 -2.80
CA TRP A 80 -1.64 -14.14 -3.05
C TRP A 80 -1.38 -13.74 -4.50
N TYR A 81 -0.45 -14.42 -5.17
CA TYR A 81 -0.15 -14.20 -6.57
C TYR A 81 -1.19 -14.83 -7.48
N ASP A 82 -1.60 -16.07 -7.18
CA ASP A 82 -2.62 -16.79 -7.95
C ASP A 82 -3.96 -16.05 -7.93
N ASP A 83 -4.34 -15.49 -6.77
CA ASP A 83 -5.58 -14.76 -6.57
C ASP A 83 -5.55 -13.32 -7.13
N GLY A 84 -4.47 -12.91 -7.80
CA GLY A 84 -4.35 -11.59 -8.43
C GLY A 84 -3.83 -11.62 -9.86
N LYS A 85 -3.98 -12.76 -10.57
CA LYS A 85 -3.53 -12.91 -11.97
C LYS A 85 -4.62 -13.52 -12.86
N ARG A 86 -4.48 -13.31 -14.17
CA ARG A 86 -5.39 -13.85 -15.21
C ARG A 86 -6.85 -13.55 -14.89
N ALA A 87 -7.71 -14.57 -14.77
CA ALA A 87 -9.14 -14.41 -14.47
C ALA A 87 -9.39 -13.69 -13.13
N GLN A 88 -8.47 -13.82 -12.17
CA GLN A 88 -8.56 -13.16 -10.85
C GLN A 88 -7.92 -11.77 -10.83
N LYS A 89 -7.53 -11.20 -11.98
CA LYS A 89 -6.79 -9.93 -12.01
C LYS A 89 -7.59 -8.75 -11.45
N MET A 90 -8.92 -8.84 -11.46
CA MET A 90 -9.78 -7.82 -10.87
C MET A 90 -9.48 -7.57 -9.40
N ASN A 91 -9.07 -8.61 -8.67
CA ASN A 91 -8.71 -8.54 -7.25
C ASN A 91 -7.57 -7.55 -6.99
N THR A 92 -6.55 -7.46 -7.87
CA THR A 92 -5.48 -6.46 -7.73
C THR A 92 -6.04 -5.04 -7.73
N PHE A 93 -7.01 -4.75 -8.61
CA PHE A 93 -7.57 -3.42 -8.76
C PHE A 93 -8.51 -3.07 -7.60
N THR A 94 -9.35 -4.01 -7.19
CA THR A 94 -10.26 -3.81 -6.06
C THR A 94 -9.51 -3.69 -4.74
N ASP A 95 -8.41 -4.43 -4.56
CA ASP A 95 -7.50 -4.27 -3.41
C ASP A 95 -6.90 -2.85 -3.37
N PHE A 96 -6.44 -2.35 -4.52
CA PHE A 96 -5.85 -1.01 -4.59
C PHE A 96 -6.87 0.08 -4.23
N ILE A 97 -8.11 -0.07 -4.71
CA ILE A 97 -9.23 0.82 -4.38
C ILE A 97 -9.60 0.70 -2.89
N ALA A 98 -9.60 -0.50 -2.33
CA ALA A 98 -9.86 -0.72 -0.90
C ALA A 98 -8.80 -0.02 -0.03
N CYS A 99 -7.52 -0.15 -0.40
CA CYS A 99 -6.43 0.57 0.26
C CYS A 99 -6.59 2.08 0.15
N ALA A 100 -6.94 2.60 -1.04
CA ALA A 100 -7.17 4.03 -1.24
C ALA A 100 -8.28 4.54 -0.33
N ARG A 101 -9.43 3.84 -0.26
CA ARG A 101 -10.56 4.20 0.62
C ARG A 101 -10.22 4.10 2.10
N HIS A 102 -9.38 3.16 2.51
CA HIS A 102 -8.98 2.99 3.90
C HIS A 102 -8.06 4.11 4.41
N LEU A 103 -7.44 4.88 3.52
CA LEU A 103 -6.57 6.00 3.86
C LEU A 103 -7.31 7.35 3.95
N VAL A 104 -8.62 7.39 3.67
CA VAL A 104 -9.47 8.59 3.71
C VAL A 104 -10.53 8.49 4.79
#